data_AF-A0A2P7RC81-F1
#
_entry.id   AF-A0A2P7RC81-F1
#
_cell.length_a   1.000
_cell.length_b   1.000
_cell.length_c   1.000
_cell.angle_alpha   90.00
_cell.angle_beta   90.00
_cell.angle_gamma   90.00
#
_symmetry.space_group_name_H-M   'P 1'
#
loop_
_entity.id
_entity.type
_entity.pdbx_description
1 polymer ?
#
loop_
_entity_poly.entity_id
_entity_poly.type
_entity_poly.pdbx_seq_one_letter_code
_entity_poly.pdbx_strand_id
1 'polypeptide(L)'
;MSTMQVMAVISVTKGSGISRKTGIPKPYDFAQLTYLVPAKSIAKEETNITNYGFDTRDLGVLNTPETIETLKSIPFMQPVKLLLEADPENPSRNVVTGWDAV
;
A
#
# COMPACT_ATOMS: atom_id res chain seq x y z
N MET A 1 -1.75 -16.47 5.08
CA MET A 1 -2.67 -15.42 4.61
C MET A 1 -3.28 -14.72 5.82
N SER A 2 -3.10 -13.41 5.91
CA SER A 2 -3.69 -12.56 6.95
C SER A 2 -4.55 -11.48 6.30
N THR A 3 -5.46 -10.87 7.05
CA THR A 3 -6.36 -9.84 6.52
C THR A 3 -6.21 -8.54 7.28
N MET A 4 -6.27 -7.41 6.58
CA MET A 4 -6.25 -6.07 7.18
C MET A 4 -7.44 -5.26 6.67
N GLN A 5 -8.32 -4.84 7.57
CA GLN A 5 -9.39 -3.91 7.23
C GLN A 5 -8.81 -2.49 7.09
N VAL A 6 -9.10 -1.84 5.98
CA VAL A 6 -8.75 -0.44 5.72
C VAL A 6 -10.01 0.38 5.50
N MET A 7 -9.95 1.66 5.86
CA MET A 7 -11.08 2.57 5.69
C MET A 7 -11.40 2.87 4.23
N ALA A 8 -10.36 3.05 3.42
CA ALA A 8 -10.47 3.40 2.02
C ALA A 8 -9.13 3.17 1.34
N VAL A 9 -9.17 2.53 0.18
CA VAL A 9 -8.07 2.55 -0.78
C VAL A 9 -8.22 3.77 -1.68
N ILE A 10 -7.12 4.48 -1.88
CA ILE A 10 -7.08 5.73 -2.65
C ILE A 10 -6.53 5.46 -4.05
N SER A 11 -5.50 4.63 -4.16
CA SER A 11 -4.86 4.32 -5.43
C SER A 11 -4.14 2.98 -5.39
N VAL A 12 -3.98 2.40 -6.58
CA VAL A 12 -3.10 1.27 -6.85
C VAL A 12 -2.19 1.68 -7.99
N THR A 13 -0.88 1.60 -7.77
CA THR A 13 0.14 2.03 -8.71
C THR A 13 0.99 0.83 -9.13
N LYS A 14 1.06 0.58 -10.43
CA LYS A 14 1.97 -0.36 -11.06
C LYS A 14 3.00 0.43 -11.86
N GLY A 15 4.27 0.30 -11.50
CA GLY A 15 5.37 0.97 -12.19
C GLY A 15 6.37 -0.04 -12.73
N SER A 16 6.84 0.16 -13.95
CA SER A 16 7.96 -0.61 -14.50
C SER A 16 8.78 0.25 -15.45
N GLY A 17 10.10 0.07 -15.45
CA GLY A 17 10.97 0.81 -16.34
C GLY A 17 12.44 0.74 -15.94
N ILE A 18 13.23 1.70 -16.39
CA ILE A 18 14.66 1.79 -16.10
C ILE A 18 14.94 3.15 -15.45
N SER A 19 15.40 3.13 -14.21
CA SER A 19 15.86 4.32 -13.51
C SER A 19 17.28 4.68 -13.97
N ARG A 20 17.48 5.94 -14.38
CA ARG A 20 18.79 6.49 -14.79
C ARG A 20 19.36 7.52 -13.81
N LYS A 21 18.72 7.73 -12.66
CA LYS A 21 19.08 8.79 -11.69
C LYS A 21 20.52 8.69 -11.17
N THR A 22 21.10 7.49 -11.12
CA THR A 22 22.42 7.23 -10.55
C THR A 22 23.50 6.98 -11.61
N GLY A 23 23.26 7.32 -12.88
CA GLY A 23 24.18 7.07 -14.00
C GLY A 23 24.26 5.61 -14.45
N ILE A 24 24.04 4.65 -13.54
CA ILE A 24 23.87 3.22 -13.85
C ILE A 24 22.38 2.93 -14.08
N PRO A 25 21.98 2.46 -15.27
CA PRO A 25 20.61 2.06 -15.54
C PRO A 25 20.17 0.91 -14.61
N LYS A 26 19.19 1.16 -13.73
CA LYS A 26 18.63 0.14 -12.84
C LYS A 26 17.18 -0.15 -13.24
N PRO A 27 16.86 -1.36 -13.74
CA PRO A 27 15.48 -1.73 -13.97
C PRO A 27 14.71 -1.73 -12.64
N TYR A 28 13.45 -1.29 -12.70
CA TYR A 28 12.52 -1.37 -11.59
C TYR A 28 11.22 -1.96 -12.08
N ASP A 29 10.59 -2.74 -11.21
CA ASP A 29 9.29 -3.32 -11.44
C ASP A 29 8.60 -3.45 -10.08
N PHE A 30 7.57 -2.64 -9.84
CA PHE A 30 6.88 -2.62 -8.54
C PHE A 30 5.37 -2.43 -8.71
N ALA A 31 4.66 -2.83 -7.66
CA ALA A 31 3.28 -2.49 -7.44
C ALA A 31 3.06 -2.04 -5.99
N GLN A 32 2.18 -1.07 -5.79
CA GLN A 32 1.91 -0.46 -4.51
C GLN A 32 0.44 -0.06 -4.41
N LEU A 33 -0.13 -0.17 -3.22
CA LEU A 33 -1.47 0.28 -2.87
C LEU A 33 -1.37 1.35 -1.79
N THR A 34 -2.07 2.46 -1.97
CA THR A 34 -2.15 3.56 -1.00
C THR A 34 -3.53 3.60 -0.37
N TYR A 35 -3.59 3.67 0.96
CA TYR A 35 -4.84 3.65 1.74
C TYR A 35 -4.85 4.71 2.84
N LEU A 36 -6.04 5.08 3.30
CA LEU A 36 -6.23 6.04 4.38
C LEU A 36 -6.05 5.39 5.76
N VAL A 37 -5.35 6.10 6.63
CA VAL A 37 -5.30 5.83 8.07
C VAL A 37 -5.69 7.07 8.86
N PRO A 38 -6.25 6.94 10.07
CA PRO A 38 -6.48 8.10 10.94
C PRO A 38 -5.18 8.87 11.16
N ALA A 39 -5.22 10.19 11.00
CA ALA A 39 -4.07 11.03 11.29
C ALA A 39 -3.71 10.91 12.78
N LYS A 40 -2.41 10.80 13.09
CA LYS A 40 -1.93 10.69 14.47
C LYS A 40 -1.35 12.00 14.95
N SER A 41 -1.84 12.45 16.10
CA SER A 41 -1.24 13.55 16.86
C SER A 41 -0.01 13.06 17.62
N ILE A 42 0.97 13.93 17.82
CA ILE A 42 2.19 13.62 18.58
C ILE A 42 2.17 14.47 19.84
N ALA A 43 2.22 13.82 21.01
CA ALA A 43 2.41 14.49 22.29
C ALA A 43 3.69 13.94 22.95
N LYS A 44 4.71 14.79 23.03
CA LYS A 44 6.00 14.57 23.70
C LYS A 44 6.30 15.78 24.59
N GLU A 45 7.21 15.62 25.55
CA GLU A 45 7.60 16.69 26.49
C GLU A 45 7.92 18.02 25.80
N GLU A 46 8.67 17.97 24.70
CA GLU A 46 9.10 19.18 23.97
C GLU A 46 8.30 19.42 22.68
N THR A 47 7.32 18.58 22.34
CA THR A 47 6.63 18.68 21.03
C THR A 47 5.19 18.23 21.13
N ASN A 48 4.28 19.13 20.76
CA ASN A 48 2.86 18.82 20.64
C ASN A 48 2.38 19.17 19.24
N ILE A 49 1.89 18.18 18.51
CA ILE A 49 1.36 18.31 17.14
C ILE A 49 -0.04 17.73 17.15
N THR A 50 -1.01 18.54 16.78
CA THR A 50 -2.41 18.12 16.64
C THR A 50 -2.75 17.98 15.17
N ASN A 51 -3.12 16.78 14.76
CA ASN A 51 -3.58 16.49 13.40
C ASN A 51 -5.06 16.11 13.40
N TYR A 52 -5.77 16.49 12.35
CA TYR A 52 -7.18 16.14 12.12
C TYR A 52 -7.35 15.47 10.75
N GLY A 53 -8.32 14.56 10.62
CA GLY A 53 -8.61 13.86 9.38
C GLY A 53 -7.76 12.59 9.19
N PHE A 54 -7.19 12.43 7.99
CA PHE A 54 -6.52 11.21 7.55
C PHE A 54 -5.12 11.48 7.03
N ASP A 55 -4.27 10.48 7.22
CA ASP A 55 -2.96 10.37 6.56
C ASP A 55 -3.02 9.20 5.56
N THR A 56 -2.04 9.13 4.67
CA THR A 56 -1.92 8.06 3.69
C THR A 56 -0.82 7.08 4.10
N ARG A 57 -1.04 5.79 3.85
CA ARG A 57 0.00 4.78 3.95
C ARG A 57 0.09 3.96 2.70
N ASP A 58 1.31 3.53 2.43
CA ASP A 58 1.65 2.71 1.29
C ASP A 58 1.92 1.27 1.74
N LEU A 59 1.41 0.33 0.96
CA LEU A 59 1.66 -1.09 1.14
C LEU A 59 2.08 -1.70 -0.20
N GLY A 60 3.09 -2.57 -0.16
CA GLY A 60 3.51 -3.31 -1.34
C GLY A 60 2.39 -4.21 -1.85
N VAL A 61 2.31 -4.38 -3.15
CA VAL A 61 1.37 -5.30 -3.81
C VAL A 61 2.18 -6.41 -4.46
N LEU A 62 1.71 -7.65 -4.37
CA LEU A 62 2.33 -8.76 -5.08
C LEU A 62 2.22 -8.49 -6.59
N ASN A 63 3.37 -8.37 -7.24
CA ASN A 63 3.47 -7.81 -8.58
C ASN A 63 3.20 -8.86 -9.68
N THR A 64 2.08 -9.57 -9.57
CA THR A 64 1.62 -10.55 -10.57
C THR A 64 0.45 -9.99 -11.38
N PRO A 65 0.29 -10.40 -12.66
CA PRO A 65 -0.85 -9.96 -13.47
C PRO A 65 -2.20 -10.23 -12.81
N GLU A 66 -2.37 -11.38 -12.14
CA GLU A 66 -3.62 -11.77 -11.49
C GLU A 66 -3.99 -10.83 -10.33
N THR A 67 -3.00 -10.50 -9.48
CA THR A 67 -3.21 -9.59 -8.34
C THR A 67 -3.52 -8.18 -8.83
N ILE A 68 -2.82 -7.69 -9.86
CA ILE A 68 -3.07 -6.35 -10.40
C ILE A 68 -4.46 -6.26 -11.04
N GLU A 69 -4.90 -7.29 -11.76
CA GLU A 69 -6.24 -7.33 -12.34
C GLU A 69 -7.31 -7.32 -11.24
N THR A 70 -7.12 -8.13 -10.18
CA THR A 70 -8.02 -8.18 -9.02
C THR A 70 -8.17 -6.81 -8.35
N LEU A 71 -7.08 -6.05 -8.25
CA LEU A 71 -7.08 -4.74 -7.61
C LEU A 71 -7.71 -3.62 -8.46
N LYS A 72 -7.89 -3.81 -9.77
CA LYS A 72 -8.60 -2.83 -10.62
C LYS A 72 -10.07 -2.67 -10.22
N SER A 73 -10.70 -3.74 -9.73
CA SER A 73 -12.11 -3.75 -9.35
C SER A 73 -12.36 -3.38 -7.90
N ILE A 74 -11.34 -2.92 -7.17
CA ILE A 74 -11.50 -2.56 -5.76
C ILE A 74 -12.44 -1.35 -5.62
N PRO A 75 -13.38 -1.36 -4.66
CA PRO A 75 -14.25 -0.22 -4.44
C PRO A 75 -13.47 0.89 -3.73
N PHE A 76 -12.83 1.76 -4.53
CA PHE A 76 -12.08 2.92 -4.05
C PHE A 76 -12.96 3.80 -3.15
N MET A 77 -12.33 4.43 -2.16
CA MET A 77 -13.00 5.28 -1.17
C MET A 77 -14.08 4.57 -0.32
N GLN A 78 -14.06 3.23 -0.27
CA GLN A 78 -14.94 2.44 0.60
C GLN A 78 -14.13 1.52 1.53
N PRO A 79 -14.70 1.11 2.68
CA PRO A 79 -14.08 0.12 3.54
C PRO A 79 -13.92 -1.22 2.82
N VAL A 80 -12.71 -1.78 2.88
CA VAL A 80 -12.37 -3.09 2.29
C VAL A 80 -11.47 -3.87 3.24
N LYS A 81 -11.45 -5.20 3.10
CA LYS A 81 -10.44 -6.06 3.72
C LYS A 81 -9.38 -6.38 2.69
N LEU A 82 -8.13 -5.99 2.96
CA LEU A 82 -6.99 -6.36 2.13
C LEU A 82 -6.49 -7.75 2.55
N LEU A 83 -6.24 -8.60 1.57
CA LEU A 83 -5.61 -9.91 1.76
C LEU A 83 -4.11 -9.74 1.68
N LEU A 84 -3.41 -10.22 2.71
CA LEU A 84 -1.98 -10.05 2.89
C LEU A 84 -1.27 -11.40 2.95
N GLU A 85 -0.11 -11.45 2.30
CA GLU A 85 0.83 -12.56 2.36
C GLU A 85 2.25 -12.06 2.59
N ALA A 86 3.13 -12.94 3.03
CA ALA A 86 4.55 -12.62 3.14
C ALA A 86 5.13 -12.43 1.73
N ASP A 87 5.91 -11.37 1.56
CA ASP A 87 6.58 -11.09 0.29
C ASP A 87 7.60 -12.22 -0.02
N PRO A 88 7.50 -12.91 -1.17
CA PRO A 88 8.44 -13.95 -1.57
C PRO A 88 9.89 -13.44 -1.65
N GLU A 89 10.10 -12.17 -2.01
CA GLU A 89 11.42 -11.56 -2.10
C GLU A 89 11.93 -11.08 -0.75
N ASN A 90 11.03 -10.76 0.19
CA ASN A 90 11.37 -10.34 1.54
C ASN A 90 10.33 -10.79 2.57
N PRO A 91 10.45 -12.01 3.14
CA PRO A 91 9.45 -12.58 4.05
C PRO A 91 9.18 -11.77 5.33
N SER A 92 10.01 -10.78 5.66
CA SER A 92 9.77 -9.86 6.77
C SER A 92 8.71 -8.78 6.48
N ARG A 93 8.30 -8.64 5.21
CA ARG A 93 7.31 -7.66 4.76
C ARG A 93 6.05 -8.39 4.29
N ASN A 94 4.91 -7.72 4.45
CA ASN A 94 3.64 -8.17 3.89
C ASN A 94 3.35 -7.42 2.59
N VAL A 95 2.78 -8.14 1.63
CA VAL A 95 2.28 -7.60 0.35
C VAL A 95 0.81 -7.94 0.19
N VAL A 96 0.08 -7.04 -0.49
CA VAL A 96 -1.32 -7.22 -0.83
C VAL A 96 -1.42 -8.20 -2.00
N THR A 97 -2.27 -9.22 -1.86
CA THR A 97 -2.53 -10.21 -2.92
C THR A 97 -3.96 -10.14 -3.46
N GLY A 98 -4.86 -9.47 -2.74
CA GLY A 98 -6.26 -9.29 -3.15
C GLY A 98 -7.06 -8.46 -2.15
N TRP A 99 -8.38 -8.47 -2.30
CA TRP A 99 -9.31 -7.76 -1.42
C TRP A 99 -10.65 -8.51 -1.31
N ASP A 100 -11.34 -8.29 -0.20
CA ASP A 100 -12.72 -8.72 0.04
C ASP A 100 -13.59 -7.51 0.42
N ALA A 101 -14.87 -7.56 0.05
CA ALA A 101 -15.87 -6.64 0.57
C ALA A 101 -16.04 -6.81 2.09
N VAL A 102 -16.31 -5.71 2.80
CA VAL A 102 -16.52 -5.71 4.26
C VAL A 102 -17.90 -6.26 4.60
#